data_AF-A0A956E301-F1
#
_entry.id   AF-A0A956E301-F1
#
_cell.length_a   1.000
_cell.length_b   1.000
_cell.length_c   1.000
_cell.angle_alpha   90.00
_cell.angle_beta   90.00
_cell.angle_gamma   90.00
#
_symmetry.space_group_name_H-M   'P 1'
#
loop_
_entity.id
_entity.type
_entity.pdbx_description
1 polymer ?
#
loop_
_entity_poly.entity_id
_entity_poly.type
_entity_poly.pdbx_seq_one_letter_code
_entity_poly.pdbx_strand_id
1 'polypeptide(L)'
;MGRRKRELEPGEGSPWPYVPVQGDLSRAEAEWLHTNGAGAYAMSTVALSHTRRYHGLLVAALSPPLDRHVILSHAETEVEIGKRSHRLAAHRFPGVAPMPGYRQLEEFAQAPLPHWRYRLGKASFNRRLALVRGKNALVLSYGLSGVRSAILKVRPLLSLRPMHELTREHGGMLQTVALRPRQVQIQPRPDLPQIHFEHEGLFVGSPDWWRRFEYSSDDHDETTEDLWTPGVFEMEIQDGQTIYLTVSVGEPLQGDPAALMRETEEHLLAQDPGEERPDAVRKLFLAADQFCAENCDRPAVIAGYPWFGVWTRDTCIALPGLYLTRGKVDGAKAVLRTLIASQQAGLLPRRLAEHPSVVQMPSLRPIPAGFGRSEFSSVDSTLWLFEAARALLAWTGSDDSFVREELYPALVAAFNAVCEGRAALGV
;
A
#
# COMPACT_ATOMS: atom_id res chain seq x y z
N MET A 1 6.64 -29.04 -26.20
CA MET A 1 8.02 -28.78 -25.76
C MET A 1 7.95 -27.67 -24.72
N GLY A 2 7.85 -28.05 -23.44
CA GLY A 2 7.49 -27.12 -22.36
C GLY A 2 8.58 -26.08 -22.11
N ARG A 3 8.25 -24.81 -22.29
CA ARG A 3 9.04 -23.71 -21.73
C ARG A 3 8.97 -23.87 -20.21
N ARG A 4 10.07 -24.31 -19.59
CA ARG A 4 10.24 -24.11 -18.14
C ARG A 4 10.10 -22.59 -17.93
N LYS A 5 9.07 -22.15 -17.21
CA LYS A 5 9.04 -20.80 -16.63
C LYS A 5 10.34 -20.70 -15.83
N ARG A 6 11.32 -19.91 -16.31
CA ARG A 6 12.41 -19.46 -15.44
C ARG A 6 11.71 -18.70 -14.32
N GLU A 7 11.86 -19.15 -13.09
CA GLU A 7 11.71 -18.26 -11.95
C GLU A 7 12.65 -17.08 -12.24
N LEU A 8 12.10 -15.88 -12.39
CA LEU A 8 12.88 -14.67 -12.58
C LEU A 8 13.70 -14.50 -11.31
N GLU A 9 14.97 -14.89 -11.35
CA GLU A 9 15.84 -14.64 -10.21
C GLU A 9 15.90 -13.12 -9.98
N PRO A 10 15.55 -12.65 -8.76
CA PRO A 10 15.64 -11.24 -8.45
C PRO A 10 17.11 -10.80 -8.53
N GLY A 11 17.45 -9.99 -9.54
CA GLY A 11 18.83 -9.58 -9.78
C GLY A 11 18.97 -8.42 -10.76
N GLU A 12 20.22 -7.98 -10.94
CA GLU A 12 20.60 -6.93 -11.89
C GLU A 12 20.14 -7.28 -13.31
N GLY A 13 19.48 -6.34 -13.99
CA GLY A 13 18.95 -6.51 -15.36
C GLY A 13 17.45 -6.77 -15.45
N SER A 14 16.78 -6.96 -14.31
CA SER A 14 15.31 -6.94 -14.22
C SER A 14 14.75 -5.52 -14.36
N PRO A 15 13.56 -5.30 -14.97
CA PRO A 15 12.92 -3.97 -14.95
C PRO A 15 12.48 -3.57 -13.54
N TRP A 16 12.49 -4.50 -12.59
CA TRP A 16 12.13 -4.28 -11.20
C TRP A 16 13.30 -3.73 -10.37
N PRO A 17 13.05 -2.86 -9.37
CA PRO A 17 14.08 -2.41 -8.45
C PRO A 17 14.78 -3.56 -7.70
N TYR A 18 16.11 -3.46 -7.59
CA TYR A 18 16.98 -4.37 -6.86
C TYR A 18 18.02 -3.55 -6.08
N VAL A 19 18.28 -3.94 -4.83
CA VAL A 19 19.24 -3.27 -3.95
C VAL A 19 20.16 -4.32 -3.32
N PRO A 20 21.45 -4.36 -3.69
CA PRO A 20 22.45 -5.22 -3.03
C PRO A 20 22.87 -4.56 -1.71
N VAL A 21 22.10 -4.79 -0.64
CA VAL A 21 22.26 -4.12 0.66
C VAL A 21 23.60 -4.47 1.30
N GLN A 22 23.96 -5.75 1.37
CA GLN A 22 25.23 -6.25 1.93
C GLN A 22 25.57 -5.69 3.33
N GLY A 23 24.54 -5.49 4.16
CA GLY A 23 24.70 -4.90 5.49
C GLY A 23 25.02 -3.40 5.53
N ASP A 24 24.99 -2.70 4.40
CA ASP A 24 25.24 -1.26 4.30
C ASP A 24 23.99 -0.46 4.67
N LEU A 25 24.11 0.42 5.68
CA LEU A 25 22.97 1.18 6.19
C LEU A 25 22.40 2.16 5.15
N SER A 26 23.26 2.83 4.36
CA SER A 26 22.81 3.82 3.38
C SER A 26 21.99 3.17 2.26
N ARG A 27 22.36 1.97 1.84
CA ARG A 27 21.56 1.18 0.88
C ARG A 27 20.27 0.67 1.51
N ALA A 28 20.33 0.28 2.78
CA ALA A 28 19.17 -0.24 3.50
C ALA A 28 18.11 0.83 3.79
N GLU A 29 18.45 2.11 3.70
CA GLU A 29 17.54 3.26 3.85
C GLU A 29 16.74 3.59 2.58
N ALA A 30 17.03 2.99 1.42
CA ALA A 30 16.23 3.16 0.22
C ALA A 30 14.76 2.76 0.47
N GLU A 31 13.80 3.48 -0.10
CA GLU A 31 12.36 3.22 0.11
C GLU A 31 11.78 2.35 -1.01
N TRP A 32 10.76 1.56 -0.66
CA TRP A 32 9.99 0.72 -1.59
C TRP A 32 8.50 0.88 -1.36
N LEU A 33 7.70 0.58 -2.38
CA LEU A 33 6.24 0.67 -2.38
C LEU A 33 5.62 -0.57 -3.01
N HIS A 34 4.57 -1.09 -2.39
CA HIS A 34 3.72 -2.15 -2.94
C HIS A 34 2.25 -1.81 -2.66
N THR A 35 1.35 -1.97 -3.65
CA THR A 35 -0.05 -1.56 -3.53
C THR A 35 -0.99 -2.69 -3.94
N ASN A 36 -2.23 -2.65 -3.44
CA ASN A 36 -3.21 -3.72 -3.68
C ASN A 36 -4.21 -3.41 -4.81
N GLY A 37 -4.09 -2.26 -5.49
CA GLY A 37 -5.05 -1.82 -6.50
C GLY A 37 -6.41 -1.37 -5.95
N ALA A 38 -6.54 -1.15 -4.64
CA ALA A 38 -7.75 -0.63 -3.97
C ALA A 38 -7.38 0.47 -2.94
N GLY A 39 -6.26 1.14 -3.14
CA GLY A 39 -5.77 2.24 -2.28
C GLY A 39 -4.96 1.80 -1.07
N ALA A 40 -4.96 0.52 -0.69
CA ALA A 40 -4.08 0.04 0.37
C ALA A 40 -2.64 -0.11 -0.15
N TYR A 41 -1.67 0.13 0.74
CA TYR A 41 -0.26 0.02 0.40
C TYR A 41 0.60 -0.49 1.55
N ALA A 42 1.79 -0.95 1.18
CA ALA A 42 2.89 -1.29 2.06
C ALA A 42 4.10 -0.48 1.60
N MET A 43 4.75 0.21 2.53
CA MET A 43 5.88 1.08 2.25
C MET A 43 6.79 1.11 3.47
N SER A 44 8.09 1.06 3.23
CA SER A 44 9.11 1.28 4.25
C SER A 44 10.45 1.55 3.56
N THR A 45 11.49 1.81 4.34
CA THR A 45 12.86 1.53 3.89
C THR A 45 13.05 0.02 3.63
N VAL A 46 14.07 -0.31 2.84
CA VAL A 46 14.51 -1.68 2.53
C VAL A 46 14.86 -2.46 3.79
N ALA A 47 15.41 -1.81 4.82
CA ALA A 47 15.71 -2.43 6.11
C ALA A 47 14.47 -2.78 6.96
N LEU A 48 13.27 -2.36 6.54
CA LEU A 48 12.10 -2.22 7.42
C LEU A 48 12.36 -1.31 8.64
N SER A 49 13.21 -0.30 8.46
CA SER A 49 13.45 0.77 9.42
C SER A 49 12.52 1.94 9.08
N HIS A 50 11.44 2.12 9.82
CA HIS A 50 10.51 3.22 9.53
C HIS A 50 11.16 4.57 9.81
N THR A 51 11.09 5.48 8.84
CA THR A 51 11.61 6.86 8.98
C THR A 51 10.52 7.91 8.81
N ARG A 52 9.30 7.51 8.48
CA ARG A 52 8.14 8.40 8.26
C ARG A 52 6.90 7.80 8.90
N ARG A 53 5.96 8.65 9.34
CA ARG A 53 4.62 8.22 9.81
C ARG A 53 3.81 7.42 8.78
N TYR A 54 4.17 7.53 7.51
CA TYR A 54 3.49 6.85 6.42
C TYR A 54 3.98 5.43 6.13
N HIS A 55 5.09 5.01 6.77
CA HIS A 55 5.61 3.65 6.63
C HIS A 55 4.74 2.65 7.40
N GLY A 56 4.54 1.48 6.81
CA GLY A 56 3.69 0.41 7.31
C GLY A 56 3.73 -0.81 6.38
N LEU A 57 3.62 -2.00 6.96
CA LEU A 57 3.47 -3.25 6.19
C LEU A 57 2.04 -3.48 5.69
N LEU A 58 1.04 -2.88 6.36
CA LEU A 58 -0.34 -2.82 5.89
C LEU A 58 -0.94 -1.46 6.27
N VAL A 59 -0.98 -0.55 5.29
CA VAL A 59 -1.77 0.67 5.36
C VAL A 59 -3.07 0.42 4.62
N ALA A 60 -4.13 0.12 5.37
CA ALA A 60 -5.43 -0.29 4.85
C ALA A 60 -6.25 0.93 4.40
N ALA A 61 -6.94 0.83 3.27
CA ALA A 61 -7.93 1.81 2.84
C ALA A 61 -9.30 1.36 3.37
N LEU A 62 -9.78 1.94 4.47
CA LEU A 62 -11.02 1.49 5.13
C LEU A 62 -12.27 1.87 4.33
N SER A 63 -12.16 2.89 3.46
CA SER A 63 -13.17 3.28 2.48
C SER A 63 -12.52 3.35 1.08
N PRO A 64 -12.21 2.20 0.45
CA PRO A 64 -11.40 2.15 -0.77
C PRO A 64 -11.83 3.15 -1.87
N PRO A 65 -10.88 3.83 -2.53
CA PRO A 65 -9.43 3.76 -2.32
C PRO A 65 -8.89 4.79 -1.30
N LEU A 66 -9.76 5.35 -0.45
CA LEU A 66 -9.48 6.43 0.49
C LEU A 66 -9.52 5.92 1.95
N ASP A 67 -9.44 6.87 2.90
CA ASP A 67 -9.58 6.60 4.33
C ASP A 67 -8.50 5.63 4.86
N ARG A 68 -7.25 6.01 4.62
CA ARG A 68 -6.09 5.17 4.86
C ARG A 68 -5.64 5.21 6.31
N HIS A 69 -5.47 4.03 6.88
CA HIS A 69 -5.05 3.80 8.25
C HIS A 69 -3.80 2.92 8.28
N VAL A 70 -2.80 3.30 9.08
CA VAL A 70 -1.64 2.43 9.32
C VAL A 70 -2.07 1.38 10.34
N ILE A 71 -2.32 0.15 9.86
CA ILE A 71 -2.82 -0.94 10.69
C ILE A 71 -1.63 -1.72 11.25
N LEU A 72 -0.89 -2.40 10.38
CA LEU A 72 0.33 -3.13 10.73
C LEU A 72 1.53 -2.25 10.41
N SER A 73 2.17 -1.73 11.46
CA SER A 73 3.40 -0.95 11.31
C SER A 73 4.54 -1.90 11.00
N HIS A 74 4.86 -2.84 11.89
CA HIS A 74 5.95 -3.79 11.72
C HIS A 74 5.50 -5.23 11.98
N ALA A 75 6.26 -6.18 11.42
CA ALA A 75 6.24 -7.59 11.79
C ALA A 75 7.64 -7.95 12.31
N GLU A 76 7.90 -7.65 13.58
CA GLU A 76 9.23 -7.79 14.16
C GLU A 76 9.63 -9.27 14.18
N THR A 77 10.78 -9.55 13.57
CA THR A 77 11.17 -10.92 13.20
C THR A 77 12.46 -11.33 13.91
N GLU A 78 12.39 -12.44 14.63
CA GLU A 78 13.53 -13.09 15.28
C GLU A 78 13.59 -14.56 14.84
N VAL A 79 14.79 -15.03 14.48
CA VAL A 79 15.01 -16.40 14.01
C VAL A 79 16.01 -17.10 14.93
N GLU A 80 15.58 -18.16 15.59
CA GLU A 80 16.40 -18.93 16.52
C GLU A 80 16.92 -20.21 15.84
N ILE A 81 18.24 -20.30 15.69
CA ILE A 81 18.95 -21.43 15.08
C ILE A 81 19.86 -22.08 16.12
N GLY A 82 19.45 -23.24 16.63
CA GLY A 82 20.14 -23.91 17.74
C GLY A 82 20.10 -23.06 19.00
N LYS A 83 21.26 -22.56 19.45
CA LYS A 83 21.37 -21.67 20.63
C LYS A 83 21.53 -20.19 20.28
N ARG A 84 21.53 -19.84 18.98
CA ARG A 84 21.73 -18.46 18.52
C ARG A 84 20.40 -17.85 18.13
N SER A 85 20.17 -16.62 18.58
CA SER A 85 19.03 -15.82 18.15
C SER A 85 19.48 -14.70 17.20
N HIS A 86 18.74 -14.54 16.11
CA HIS A 86 18.98 -13.54 15.08
C HIS A 86 17.79 -12.58 14.99
N ARG A 87 17.95 -11.38 15.56
CA ARG A 87 16.94 -10.31 15.44
C ARG A 87 17.16 -9.52 14.17
N LEU A 88 16.08 -9.29 13.41
CA LEU A 88 16.16 -8.63 12.11
C LEU A 88 15.72 -7.15 12.17
N ALA A 89 15.24 -6.67 13.33
CA ALA A 89 14.90 -5.26 13.57
C ALA A 89 15.99 -4.28 13.16
N ALA A 90 15.56 -3.21 12.50
CA ALA A 90 16.36 -2.01 12.24
C ALA A 90 15.67 -0.74 12.80
N HIS A 91 14.90 -0.88 13.89
CA HIS A 91 14.16 0.22 14.50
C HIS A 91 15.07 1.39 14.92
N ARG A 92 14.48 2.58 14.95
CA ARG A 92 15.11 3.82 15.39
C ARG A 92 14.40 4.33 16.64
N PHE A 93 15.20 4.77 17.60
CA PHE A 93 14.72 5.38 18.82
C PHE A 93 15.57 6.65 19.07
N PRO A 94 15.02 7.67 19.75
CA PRO A 94 15.74 8.93 19.89
C PRO A 94 17.02 8.77 20.70
N GLY A 95 18.11 9.35 20.17
CA GLY A 95 19.41 9.40 20.85
C GLY A 95 20.20 8.08 20.82
N VAL A 96 19.78 7.08 20.04
CA VAL A 96 20.53 5.83 19.87
C VAL A 96 20.72 5.48 18.40
N ALA A 97 21.78 4.73 18.09
CA ALA A 97 22.00 4.22 16.75
C ALA A 97 20.89 3.23 16.34
N PRO A 98 20.56 3.13 15.04
CA PRO A 98 19.60 2.15 14.54
C PRO A 98 19.97 0.73 14.96
N MET A 99 18.96 -0.10 15.27
CA MET A 99 19.18 -1.50 15.60
C MET A 99 19.91 -2.22 14.45
N PRO A 100 20.84 -3.15 14.73
CA PRO A 100 21.79 -3.65 13.74
C PRO A 100 21.24 -4.75 12.82
N GLY A 101 19.92 -5.01 12.79
CA GLY A 101 19.32 -6.07 11.97
C GLY A 101 19.60 -5.93 10.48
N TYR A 102 19.74 -4.69 9.99
CA TYR A 102 20.14 -4.39 8.61
C TYR A 102 21.49 -5.01 8.23
N ARG A 103 22.40 -5.26 9.18
CA ARG A 103 23.71 -5.88 8.93
C ARG A 103 23.60 -7.33 8.44
N GLN A 104 22.46 -7.98 8.71
CA GLN A 104 22.17 -9.35 8.26
C GLN A 104 21.45 -9.36 6.90
N LEU A 105 21.03 -8.21 6.37
CA LEU A 105 20.31 -8.09 5.09
C LEU A 105 21.33 -8.08 3.94
N GLU A 106 21.29 -9.12 3.10
CA GLU A 106 22.17 -9.23 1.93
C GLU A 106 21.61 -8.44 0.76
N GLU A 107 20.31 -8.54 0.51
CA GLU A 107 19.66 -7.88 -0.63
C GLU A 107 18.16 -7.69 -0.43
N PHE A 108 17.63 -6.77 -1.21
CA PHE A 108 16.21 -6.56 -1.43
C PHE A 108 15.89 -6.55 -2.91
N ALA A 109 14.77 -7.14 -3.28
CA ALA A 109 14.22 -7.07 -4.62
C ALA A 109 12.72 -6.82 -4.57
N GLN A 110 12.24 -5.99 -5.50
CA GLN A 110 10.81 -5.71 -5.63
C GLN A 110 10.04 -6.85 -6.36
N ALA A 111 10.74 -7.75 -7.06
CA ALA A 111 10.21 -8.49 -8.21
C ALA A 111 9.49 -9.83 -7.92
N PRO A 112 8.31 -10.07 -8.51
CA PRO A 112 7.25 -9.07 -8.64
C PRO A 112 6.65 -8.72 -7.26
N LEU A 113 7.03 -9.43 -6.21
CA LEU A 113 6.69 -9.13 -4.82
C LEU A 113 7.94 -8.70 -4.05
N PRO A 114 7.83 -7.73 -3.13
CA PRO A 114 8.92 -7.39 -2.21
C PRO A 114 9.50 -8.64 -1.54
N HIS A 115 10.81 -8.81 -1.68
CA HIS A 115 11.59 -9.95 -1.22
C HIS A 115 12.86 -9.47 -0.53
N TRP A 116 13.14 -10.03 0.64
CA TRP A 116 14.34 -9.80 1.43
C TRP A 116 15.07 -11.11 1.63
N ARG A 117 16.40 -11.09 1.45
CA ARG A 117 17.26 -12.23 1.77
C ARG A 117 18.28 -11.83 2.84
N TYR A 118 18.30 -12.61 3.90
CA TYR A 118 19.16 -12.43 5.07
C TYR A 118 20.17 -13.56 5.21
N ARG A 119 21.37 -13.24 5.69
CA ARG A 119 22.41 -14.22 6.06
C ARG A 119 22.49 -14.39 7.56
N LEU A 120 22.08 -15.56 8.04
CA LEU A 120 22.07 -15.91 9.47
C LEU A 120 23.16 -16.95 9.75
N GLY A 121 24.42 -16.52 9.71
CA GLY A 121 25.57 -17.42 9.74
C GLY A 121 25.63 -18.27 8.47
N LYS A 122 25.41 -19.59 8.58
CA LYS A 122 25.37 -20.49 7.41
C LYS A 122 23.99 -20.54 6.74
N ALA A 123 22.93 -20.12 7.43
CA ALA A 123 21.58 -20.17 6.91
C ALA A 123 21.27 -18.96 6.01
N SER A 124 20.45 -19.18 4.99
CA SER A 124 19.76 -18.13 4.24
C SER A 124 18.32 -18.07 4.73
N PHE A 125 17.86 -16.88 5.09
CA PHE A 125 16.48 -16.65 5.51
C PHE A 125 15.83 -15.65 4.56
N ASN A 126 14.71 -16.03 3.98
CA ASN A 126 14.00 -15.23 2.99
C ASN A 126 12.66 -14.78 3.57
N ARG A 127 12.29 -13.53 3.31
CA ARG A 127 10.94 -13.01 3.58
C ARG A 127 10.37 -12.45 2.30
N ARG A 128 9.08 -12.70 2.03
CA ARG A 128 8.32 -12.05 0.95
C ARG A 128 7.05 -11.43 1.51
N LEU A 129 6.56 -10.42 0.81
CA LEU A 129 5.37 -9.68 1.19
C LEU A 129 4.46 -9.52 -0.02
N ALA A 130 3.18 -9.86 0.11
CA ALA A 130 2.16 -9.56 -0.87
C ALA A 130 0.96 -8.88 -0.21
N LEU A 131 0.52 -7.76 -0.77
CA LEU A 131 -0.83 -7.27 -0.50
C LEU A 131 -1.79 -7.98 -1.43
N VAL A 132 -2.85 -8.55 -0.86
CA VAL A 132 -3.87 -9.26 -1.63
C VAL A 132 -4.66 -8.25 -2.45
N ARG A 133 -4.71 -8.44 -3.77
CA ARG A 133 -5.39 -7.54 -4.70
C ARG A 133 -6.83 -7.27 -4.25
N GLY A 134 -7.20 -5.98 -4.19
CA GLY A 134 -8.55 -5.56 -3.82
C GLY A 134 -8.92 -5.69 -2.33
N LYS A 135 -8.06 -6.26 -1.48
CA LYS A 135 -8.38 -6.54 -0.08
C LYS A 135 -7.43 -5.80 0.86
N ASN A 136 -7.94 -5.37 2.01
CA ASN A 136 -7.11 -4.89 3.13
C ASN A 136 -6.45 -6.08 3.85
N ALA A 137 -5.62 -6.81 3.12
CA ALA A 137 -4.97 -8.02 3.58
C ALA A 137 -3.55 -8.16 3.05
N LEU A 138 -2.72 -8.80 3.88
CA LEU A 138 -1.30 -9.01 3.69
C LEU A 138 -0.99 -10.50 3.86
N VAL A 139 -0.16 -11.04 2.99
CA VAL A 139 0.49 -12.34 3.16
C VAL A 139 1.99 -12.11 3.32
N LEU A 140 2.55 -12.59 4.42
CA LEU A 140 3.99 -12.71 4.65
C LEU A 140 4.37 -14.17 4.45
N SER A 141 5.40 -14.42 3.65
CA SER A 141 5.99 -15.77 3.54
C SER A 141 7.42 -15.75 4.01
N TYR A 142 7.83 -16.82 4.67
CA TYR A 142 9.17 -16.99 5.22
C TYR A 142 9.75 -18.31 4.73
N GLY A 143 11.00 -18.28 4.27
CA GLY A 143 11.73 -19.45 3.80
C GLY A 143 13.07 -19.57 4.52
N LEU A 144 13.50 -20.80 4.79
CA LEU A 144 14.79 -21.09 5.40
C LEU A 144 15.56 -22.07 4.52
N SER A 145 16.86 -21.84 4.35
CA SER A 145 17.76 -22.83 3.76
C SER A 145 19.13 -22.90 4.42
N GLY A 146 19.79 -24.05 4.32
CA GLY A 146 21.18 -24.24 4.75
C GLY A 146 21.35 -24.67 6.22
N VAL A 147 20.25 -24.86 6.94
CA VAL A 147 20.20 -25.48 8.28
C VAL A 147 18.92 -26.31 8.40
N ARG A 148 18.94 -27.34 9.25
CA ARG A 148 17.84 -28.31 9.37
C ARG A 148 16.50 -27.69 9.76
N SER A 149 16.49 -26.83 10.78
CA SER A 149 15.30 -26.13 11.25
C SER A 149 15.66 -24.89 12.08
N ALA A 150 14.68 -24.02 12.26
CA ALA A 150 14.73 -22.85 13.14
C ALA A 150 13.35 -22.59 13.77
N ILE A 151 13.33 -21.82 14.86
CA ILE A 151 12.09 -21.21 15.38
C ILE A 151 12.00 -19.79 14.87
N LEU A 152 10.95 -19.49 14.12
CA LEU A 152 10.58 -18.16 13.67
C LEU A 152 9.64 -17.52 14.68
N LYS A 153 10.02 -16.36 15.21
CA LYS A 153 9.18 -15.52 16.07
C LYS A 153 8.79 -14.26 15.31
N VAL A 154 7.49 -13.99 15.21
CA VAL A 154 6.96 -12.79 14.56
C VAL A 154 6.04 -12.04 15.52
N ARG A 155 6.43 -10.82 15.88
CA ARG A 155 5.65 -9.92 16.72
C ARG A 155 5.04 -8.80 15.87
N PRO A 156 3.72 -8.79 15.63
CA PRO A 156 3.08 -7.65 14.99
C PRO A 156 3.10 -6.44 15.91
N LEU A 157 3.50 -5.29 15.36
CA LEU A 157 3.42 -3.98 16.00
C LEU A 157 2.39 -3.15 15.23
N LEU A 158 1.33 -2.72 15.92
CA LEU A 158 0.15 -2.09 15.36
C LEU A 158 0.10 -0.61 15.76
N SER A 159 -0.17 0.24 14.78
CA SER A 159 -0.31 1.70 14.99
C SER A 159 -1.79 2.08 15.15
N LEU A 160 -2.68 1.48 14.35
CA LEU A 160 -4.14 1.60 14.45
C LEU A 160 -4.66 3.04 14.44
N ARG A 161 -4.16 3.84 13.49
CA ARG A 161 -4.48 5.26 13.38
C ARG A 161 -4.55 5.75 11.93
N PRO A 162 -5.22 6.89 11.67
CA PRO A 162 -5.20 7.54 10.36
C PRO A 162 -3.77 7.84 9.88
N MET A 163 -3.51 7.75 8.58
CA MET A 163 -2.13 7.81 8.06
C MET A 163 -1.39 9.13 8.34
N HIS A 164 -2.13 10.23 8.58
CA HIS A 164 -1.56 11.55 8.86
C HIS A 164 -1.27 11.81 10.35
N GLU A 165 -1.77 10.95 11.24
CA GLU A 165 -1.63 11.09 12.68
C GLU A 165 -0.50 10.22 13.23
N LEU A 166 -0.21 10.38 14.52
CA LEU A 166 0.64 9.50 15.31
C LEU A 166 -0.15 9.01 16.53
N THR A 167 0.20 7.85 17.05
CA THR A 167 -0.37 7.31 18.29
C THR A 167 0.65 7.26 19.43
N ARG A 168 0.15 7.34 20.66
CA ARG A 168 0.91 7.21 21.90
C ARG A 168 0.28 6.16 22.77
N GLU A 169 1.04 5.60 23.69
CA GLU A 169 0.48 4.70 24.68
C GLU A 169 -0.70 5.35 25.40
N HIS A 170 -1.83 4.65 25.41
CA HIS A 170 -3.02 5.06 26.13
C HIS A 170 -3.78 3.82 26.64
N GLY A 171 -4.57 4.01 27.71
CA GLY A 171 -5.34 2.93 28.35
C GLY A 171 -6.62 2.51 27.61
N GLY A 172 -6.83 3.01 26.38
CA GLY A 172 -8.07 2.79 25.62
C GLY A 172 -8.04 1.55 24.72
N MET A 173 -6.89 0.87 24.58
CA MET A 173 -6.78 -0.34 23.77
C MET A 173 -7.41 -1.53 24.48
N LEU A 174 -8.40 -2.17 23.84
CA LEU A 174 -8.95 -3.44 24.30
C LEU A 174 -7.90 -4.54 24.15
N GLN A 175 -7.62 -5.24 25.24
CA GLN A 175 -6.61 -6.31 25.31
C GLN A 175 -7.21 -7.70 25.00
N THR A 176 -8.43 -7.74 24.47
CA THR A 176 -9.14 -9.00 24.20
C THR A 176 -8.58 -9.65 22.94
N VAL A 177 -8.16 -10.91 23.07
CA VAL A 177 -7.69 -11.74 21.97
C VAL A 177 -8.57 -12.99 21.90
N ALA A 178 -9.22 -13.20 20.76
CA ALA A 178 -9.99 -14.41 20.50
C ALA A 178 -9.14 -15.41 19.70
N LEU A 179 -8.98 -16.61 20.24
CA LEU A 179 -8.21 -17.69 19.62
C LEU A 179 -9.15 -18.67 18.93
N ARG A 180 -8.83 -19.01 17.69
CA ARG A 180 -9.45 -20.10 16.92
C ARG A 180 -8.33 -20.99 16.37
N PRO A 181 -8.63 -22.22 15.92
CA PRO A 181 -7.62 -23.05 15.29
C PRO A 181 -6.90 -22.30 14.15
N ARG A 182 -5.58 -22.12 14.29
CA ARG A 182 -4.70 -21.40 13.36
C ARG A 182 -5.04 -19.92 13.10
N GLN A 183 -5.92 -19.33 13.91
CA GLN A 183 -6.37 -17.95 13.71
C GLN A 183 -6.42 -17.17 15.04
N VAL A 184 -5.97 -15.92 14.98
CA VAL A 184 -6.05 -14.96 16.09
C VAL A 184 -6.86 -13.77 15.64
N GLN A 185 -7.86 -13.38 16.43
CA GLN A 185 -8.72 -12.24 16.14
C GLN A 185 -8.59 -11.20 17.26
N ILE A 186 -8.42 -9.94 16.87
CA ILE A 186 -8.29 -8.81 17.80
C ILE A 186 -9.08 -7.61 17.30
N GLN A 187 -9.57 -6.78 18.22
CA GLN A 187 -10.13 -5.47 17.90
C GLN A 187 -9.76 -4.48 19.02
N PRO A 188 -8.50 -3.99 19.06
CA PRO A 188 -8.04 -3.12 20.13
C PRO A 188 -8.78 -1.77 20.16
N ARG A 189 -9.21 -1.29 19.00
CA ARG A 189 -9.99 -0.07 18.77
C ARG A 189 -11.41 -0.45 18.35
N PRO A 190 -12.46 -0.21 19.15
CA PRO A 190 -13.84 -0.56 18.80
C PRO A 190 -14.39 0.14 17.55
N ASP A 191 -13.85 1.32 17.25
CA ASP A 191 -14.21 2.14 16.10
C ASP A 191 -13.51 1.72 14.80
N LEU A 192 -12.52 0.81 14.89
CA LEU A 192 -11.87 0.21 13.73
C LEU A 192 -12.36 -1.22 13.47
N PRO A 193 -12.29 -1.71 12.23
CA PRO A 193 -12.63 -3.10 11.92
C PRO A 193 -11.74 -4.11 12.65
N GLN A 194 -12.26 -5.33 12.86
CA GLN A 194 -11.51 -6.44 13.45
C GLN A 194 -10.28 -6.80 12.60
N ILE A 195 -9.20 -7.24 13.24
CA ILE A 195 -8.00 -7.74 12.58
C ILE A 195 -7.90 -9.24 12.81
N HIS A 196 -7.67 -9.97 11.73
CA HIS A 196 -7.52 -11.42 11.71
C HIS A 196 -6.11 -11.78 11.29
N PHE A 197 -5.46 -12.66 12.06
CA PHE A 197 -4.19 -13.28 11.72
C PHE A 197 -4.41 -14.77 11.48
N GLU A 198 -3.80 -15.33 10.45
CA GLU A 198 -3.69 -16.78 10.28
C GLU A 198 -2.23 -17.22 10.23
N HIS A 199 -1.92 -18.33 10.90
CA HIS A 199 -0.55 -18.78 11.11
C HIS A 199 -0.40 -20.31 11.05
N GLU A 200 0.85 -20.76 11.02
CA GLU A 200 1.23 -22.18 10.97
C GLU A 200 1.80 -22.74 12.28
N GLY A 201 1.92 -21.91 13.31
CA GLY A 201 2.48 -22.31 14.61
C GLY A 201 1.57 -22.02 15.79
N LEU A 202 2.14 -21.47 16.84
CA LEU A 202 1.46 -21.10 18.09
C LEU A 202 1.43 -19.58 18.25
N PHE A 203 0.43 -19.08 18.95
CA PHE A 203 0.37 -17.69 19.37
C PHE A 203 0.53 -17.58 20.88
N VAL A 204 1.48 -16.76 21.30
CA VAL A 204 1.73 -16.42 22.70
C VAL A 204 1.22 -15.02 22.95
N GLY A 205 0.07 -14.91 23.62
CA GLY A 205 -0.54 -13.64 24.00
C GLY A 205 0.35 -12.89 24.99
N SER A 206 0.80 -11.70 24.61
CA SER A 206 1.61 -10.84 25.47
C SER A 206 1.33 -9.37 25.11
N PRO A 207 0.10 -8.88 25.36
CA PRO A 207 -0.27 -7.53 24.98
C PRO A 207 0.62 -6.49 25.65
N ASP A 208 1.18 -5.56 24.87
CA ASP A 208 2.08 -4.53 25.40
C ASP A 208 2.20 -3.31 24.46
N TRP A 209 2.77 -2.23 24.98
CA TRP A 209 3.15 -1.03 24.23
C TRP A 209 4.67 -0.94 24.06
N TRP A 210 5.10 -0.83 22.81
CA TRP A 210 6.48 -0.56 22.43
C TRP A 210 6.63 0.93 22.16
N ARG A 211 7.56 1.59 22.84
CA ARG A 211 7.55 3.05 22.97
C ARG A 211 8.63 3.72 22.12
N ARG A 212 8.33 4.95 21.70
CA ARG A 212 9.27 5.94 21.15
C ARG A 212 9.98 5.52 19.85
N PHE A 213 9.29 4.87 18.92
CA PHE A 213 9.80 4.75 17.55
C PHE A 213 9.99 6.14 16.95
N GLU A 214 11.12 6.39 16.29
CA GLU A 214 11.47 7.70 15.74
C GLU A 214 11.35 7.73 14.22
N TYR A 215 10.67 8.74 13.70
CA TYR A 215 10.47 9.01 12.27
C TYR A 215 11.33 10.20 11.82
N SER A 216 12.61 9.93 11.61
CA SER A 216 13.65 10.94 11.34
C SER A 216 13.47 11.74 10.04
N SER A 217 12.64 11.27 9.10
CA SER A 217 12.37 11.91 7.82
C SER A 217 11.01 12.60 7.77
N ASP A 218 10.37 12.76 8.94
CA ASP A 218 9.12 13.48 9.11
C ASP A 218 9.42 14.96 9.45
N ASP A 219 8.74 15.89 8.77
CA ASP A 219 8.97 17.34 8.89
C ASP A 219 7.96 18.02 9.83
N HIS A 220 7.43 17.26 10.79
CA HIS A 220 6.46 17.74 11.79
C HIS A 220 7.13 17.83 13.16
N ASP A 221 6.56 18.64 14.06
CA ASP A 221 7.07 18.79 15.43
C ASP A 221 7.06 17.47 16.21
N GLU A 222 6.02 16.64 16.03
CA GLU A 222 5.96 15.29 16.60
C GLU A 222 6.45 14.25 15.59
N THR A 223 7.54 13.57 15.94
CA THR A 223 8.20 12.55 15.11
C THR A 223 8.35 11.21 15.81
N THR A 224 7.69 11.00 16.96
CA THR A 224 7.78 9.73 17.70
C THR A 224 6.42 9.08 17.91
N GLU A 225 6.37 7.76 17.82
CA GLU A 225 5.15 6.95 17.91
C GLU A 225 5.35 5.77 18.88
N ASP A 226 4.29 5.41 19.60
CA ASP A 226 4.25 4.17 20.37
C ASP A 226 3.37 3.14 19.63
N LEU A 227 3.75 1.88 19.62
CA LEU A 227 3.06 0.82 18.88
C LEU A 227 2.54 -0.25 19.83
N TRP A 228 1.30 -0.68 19.63
CA TRP A 228 0.69 -1.74 20.43
C TRP A 228 0.93 -3.12 19.80
N THR A 229 1.13 -4.15 20.61
CA THR A 229 1.28 -5.54 20.14
C THR A 229 0.30 -6.46 20.85
N PRO A 230 -0.31 -7.44 20.18
CA PRO A 230 -1.13 -8.48 20.82
C PRO A 230 -0.29 -9.61 21.45
N GLY A 231 0.92 -9.84 20.96
CA GLY A 231 1.68 -11.05 21.30
C GLY A 231 2.68 -11.45 20.21
N VAL A 232 3.09 -12.72 20.22
CA VAL A 232 4.09 -13.29 19.28
C VAL A 232 3.54 -14.55 18.64
N PHE A 233 3.74 -14.69 17.33
CA PHE A 233 3.59 -15.96 16.63
C PHE A 233 4.92 -16.71 16.65
N GLU A 234 4.93 -17.94 17.17
CA GLU A 234 6.08 -18.83 17.16
C GLU A 234 5.81 -20.00 16.22
N MET A 235 6.64 -20.14 15.18
CA MET A 235 6.46 -21.12 14.10
C MET A 235 7.77 -21.88 13.88
N GLU A 236 7.70 -23.20 13.79
CA GLU A 236 8.86 -24.00 13.38
C GLU A 236 8.96 -23.99 11.85
N ILE A 237 10.16 -23.73 11.33
CA ILE A 237 10.46 -23.73 9.90
C ILE A 237 11.62 -24.70 9.62
N GLN A 238 11.43 -25.60 8.66
CA GLN A 238 12.42 -26.58 8.23
C GLN A 238 13.18 -26.12 6.98
N ASP A 239 14.32 -26.75 6.70
CA ASP A 239 15.10 -26.54 5.47
C ASP A 239 14.22 -26.74 4.21
N GLY A 240 14.16 -25.73 3.35
CA GLY A 240 13.36 -25.77 2.12
C GLY A 240 11.84 -25.59 2.33
N GLN A 241 11.38 -25.44 3.57
CA GLN A 241 9.97 -25.15 3.85
C GLN A 241 9.69 -23.65 3.68
N THR A 242 8.48 -23.34 3.20
CA THR A 242 7.90 -21.99 3.27
C THR A 242 6.73 -22.00 4.24
N ILE A 243 6.69 -21.05 5.17
CA ILE A 243 5.58 -20.84 6.10
C ILE A 243 4.97 -19.45 5.90
N TYR A 244 3.69 -19.31 6.21
CA TYR A 244 2.91 -18.11 5.98
C TYR A 244 2.35 -17.52 7.28
N LEU A 245 2.31 -16.19 7.32
CA LEU A 245 1.53 -15.40 8.27
C LEU A 245 0.66 -14.45 7.46
N THR A 246 -0.65 -14.54 7.63
CA THR A 246 -1.59 -13.61 6.98
C THR A 246 -2.12 -12.61 7.99
N VAL A 247 -2.44 -11.40 7.50
CA VAL A 247 -3.11 -10.34 8.28
C VAL A 247 -4.22 -9.78 7.42
N SER A 248 -5.43 -9.66 7.93
CA SER A 248 -6.58 -9.08 7.22
C SER A 248 -7.42 -8.19 8.13
N VAL A 249 -8.05 -7.17 7.55
CA VAL A 249 -8.83 -6.14 8.25
C VAL A 249 -10.28 -6.23 7.81
N GLY A 250 -11.19 -6.27 8.78
CA GLY A 250 -12.64 -6.40 8.60
C GLY A 250 -13.10 -7.86 8.56
N GLU A 251 -12.71 -8.58 7.51
CA GLU A 251 -13.11 -9.98 7.31
C GLU A 251 -11.88 -10.90 7.29
N PRO A 252 -12.02 -12.16 7.75
CA PRO A 252 -10.95 -13.13 7.69
C PRO A 252 -10.61 -13.46 6.22
N LEU A 253 -9.32 -13.47 5.91
CA LEU A 253 -8.82 -13.80 4.58
C LEU A 253 -9.27 -15.21 4.17
N GLN A 254 -9.86 -15.33 2.99
CA GLN A 254 -10.26 -16.61 2.41
C GLN A 254 -9.26 -17.03 1.33
N GLY A 255 -8.90 -18.32 1.33
CA GLY A 255 -8.04 -18.94 0.32
C GLY A 255 -6.67 -19.36 0.86
N ASP A 256 -5.96 -20.16 0.06
CA ASP A 256 -4.60 -20.59 0.37
C ASP A 256 -3.61 -19.41 0.23
N PRO A 257 -2.79 -19.09 1.25
CA PRO A 257 -1.84 -17.98 1.20
C PRO A 257 -0.87 -18.05 0.02
N ALA A 258 -0.40 -19.24 -0.35
CA ALA A 258 0.51 -19.42 -1.49
C ALA A 258 -0.18 -19.09 -2.82
N ALA A 259 -1.43 -19.54 -2.99
CA ALA A 259 -2.24 -19.20 -4.16
C ALA A 259 -2.50 -17.69 -4.28
N LEU A 260 -2.81 -17.01 -3.17
CA LEU A 260 -3.04 -15.56 -3.14
C LEU A 260 -1.78 -14.75 -3.52
N MET A 261 -0.61 -15.17 -3.04
CA MET A 261 0.66 -14.58 -3.46
C MET A 261 0.89 -14.78 -4.95
N ARG A 262 0.72 -16.01 -5.46
CA ARG A 262 0.90 -16.32 -6.88
C ARG A 262 -0.04 -15.53 -7.79
N GLU A 263 -1.31 -15.36 -7.41
CA GLU A 263 -2.26 -14.53 -8.15
C GLU A 263 -1.77 -13.07 -8.25
N THR A 264 -1.25 -12.53 -7.15
CA THR A 264 -0.69 -11.18 -7.12
C THR A 264 0.57 -11.07 -7.99
N GLU A 265 1.46 -12.07 -7.95
CA GLU A 265 2.64 -12.15 -8.82
C GLU A 265 2.25 -12.17 -10.30
N GLU A 266 1.28 -13.03 -10.66
CA GLU A 266 0.82 -13.18 -12.05
C GLU A 266 0.20 -11.88 -12.58
N HIS A 267 -0.60 -11.18 -11.77
CA HIS A 267 -1.12 -9.86 -12.12
C HIS A 267 0.00 -8.86 -12.39
N LEU A 268 1.00 -8.77 -11.51
CA LEU A 268 2.09 -7.80 -11.62
C LEU A 268 3.03 -8.09 -12.79
N LEU A 269 3.33 -9.37 -13.04
CA LEU A 269 4.10 -9.79 -14.21
C LEU A 269 3.36 -9.49 -15.52
N ALA A 270 2.03 -9.60 -15.53
CA ALA A 270 1.22 -9.27 -16.70
C ALA A 270 1.20 -7.76 -17.04
N GLN A 271 1.71 -6.89 -16.17
CA GLN A 271 1.82 -5.45 -16.46
C GLN A 271 3.06 -5.10 -17.30
N ASP A 272 4.05 -6.00 -17.40
CA ASP A 272 5.24 -5.78 -18.22
C ASP A 272 4.88 -5.90 -19.72
N PRO A 273 5.13 -4.87 -20.54
CA PRO A 273 4.83 -4.91 -21.97
C PRO A 273 5.79 -5.80 -22.79
N GLY A 274 6.76 -6.44 -22.13
CA GLY A 274 7.66 -7.42 -22.72
C GLY A 274 9.06 -6.88 -23.01
N GLU A 275 10.02 -7.80 -23.13
CA GLU A 275 11.46 -7.51 -23.30
C GLU A 275 11.80 -6.81 -24.64
N GLU A 276 10.88 -6.82 -25.62
CA GLU A 276 11.04 -6.08 -26.87
C GLU A 276 10.93 -4.56 -26.68
N ARG A 277 10.36 -4.11 -25.55
CA ARG A 277 10.26 -2.69 -25.22
C ARG A 277 11.51 -2.20 -24.48
N PRO A 278 11.92 -0.93 -24.66
CA PRO A 278 13.01 -0.36 -23.87
C PRO A 278 12.75 -0.47 -22.37
N ASP A 279 13.80 -0.72 -21.57
CA ASP A 279 13.69 -0.89 -20.12
C ASP A 279 12.99 0.28 -19.41
N ALA A 280 13.19 1.51 -19.88
CA ALA A 280 12.51 2.69 -19.35
C ALA A 280 10.98 2.58 -19.50
N VAL A 281 10.49 2.07 -20.64
CA VAL A 281 9.05 1.88 -20.89
C VAL A 281 8.51 0.76 -20.01
N ARG A 282 9.23 -0.36 -19.90
CA ARG A 282 8.85 -1.48 -19.02
C ARG A 282 8.71 -1.01 -17.57
N LYS A 283 9.69 -0.27 -17.07
CA LYS A 283 9.68 0.35 -15.72
C LYS A 283 8.45 1.24 -15.50
N LEU A 284 8.13 2.11 -16.47
CA LEU A 284 6.95 2.98 -16.38
C LEU A 284 5.64 2.19 -16.37
N PHE A 285 5.53 1.12 -17.17
CA PHE A 285 4.33 0.28 -17.19
C PHE A 285 4.10 -0.44 -15.85
N LEU A 286 5.17 -0.97 -15.25
CA LEU A 286 5.12 -1.61 -13.93
C LEU A 286 4.76 -0.61 -12.83
N ALA A 287 5.38 0.58 -12.86
CA ALA A 287 5.09 1.65 -11.90
C ALA A 287 3.66 2.19 -12.03
N ALA A 288 3.13 2.30 -13.26
CA ALA A 288 1.79 2.80 -13.52
C ALA A 288 0.69 1.99 -12.81
N ASP A 289 0.85 0.67 -12.66
CA ASP A 289 -0.13 -0.17 -11.96
C ASP A 289 -0.30 0.23 -10.49
N GLN A 290 0.76 0.75 -9.85
CA GLN A 290 0.74 1.08 -8.43
C GLN A 290 -0.30 2.17 -8.09
N PHE A 291 -0.54 3.09 -9.03
CA PHE A 291 -1.45 4.23 -8.88
C PHE A 291 -2.89 3.93 -9.32
N CYS A 292 -3.12 2.81 -10.02
CA CYS A 292 -4.43 2.42 -10.54
C CYS A 292 -5.21 1.68 -9.45
N ALA A 293 -6.18 2.37 -8.82
CA ALA A 293 -7.05 1.76 -7.83
C ALA A 293 -8.35 1.26 -8.50
N GLU A 294 -8.26 0.15 -9.22
CA GLU A 294 -9.37 -0.43 -10.00
C GLU A 294 -10.19 -1.49 -9.23
N ASN A 295 -9.62 -2.09 -8.19
CA ASN A 295 -10.21 -3.23 -7.48
C ASN A 295 -11.08 -2.78 -6.31
N CYS A 296 -11.95 -1.78 -6.54
CA CYS A 296 -12.89 -1.26 -5.55
C CYS A 296 -14.14 -0.68 -6.22
N ASP A 297 -15.17 -0.38 -5.42
CA ASP A 297 -16.47 0.11 -5.92
C ASP A 297 -16.38 1.47 -6.64
N ARG A 298 -15.36 2.27 -6.31
CA ARG A 298 -15.12 3.59 -6.92
C ARG A 298 -13.72 3.65 -7.54
N PRO A 299 -13.52 3.07 -8.74
CA PRO A 299 -12.23 3.09 -9.40
C PRO A 299 -11.67 4.50 -9.57
N ALA A 300 -10.40 4.69 -9.24
CA ALA A 300 -9.75 5.99 -9.30
C ALA A 300 -8.23 5.89 -9.47
N VAL A 301 -7.59 7.05 -9.68
CA VAL A 301 -6.13 7.20 -9.65
C VAL A 301 -5.71 7.81 -8.32
N ILE A 302 -4.82 7.14 -7.61
CA ILE A 302 -4.12 7.75 -6.47
C ILE A 302 -3.04 8.67 -7.02
N ALA A 303 -3.10 9.96 -6.70
CA ALA A 303 -2.22 10.96 -7.30
C ALA A 303 -0.75 10.79 -6.89
N GLY A 304 -0.49 10.19 -5.73
CA GLY A 304 0.86 9.87 -5.28
C GLY A 304 0.87 9.31 -3.87
N TYR A 305 1.52 8.17 -3.70
CA TYR A 305 1.79 7.62 -2.37
C TYR A 305 2.97 8.34 -1.71
N PRO A 306 2.98 8.41 -0.38
CA PRO A 306 1.92 7.96 0.53
C PRO A 306 0.81 9.01 0.81
N TRP A 307 1.11 10.28 0.63
CA TRP A 307 0.33 11.40 1.20
C TRP A 307 -0.89 11.82 0.39
N PHE A 308 -0.94 11.61 -0.92
CA PHE A 308 -2.06 12.10 -1.73
C PHE A 308 -3.20 11.08 -1.86
N GLY A 309 -4.44 11.56 -1.77
CA GLY A 309 -5.64 10.82 -2.16
C GLY A 309 -5.91 10.89 -3.66
N VAL A 310 -7.18 10.95 -4.03
CA VAL A 310 -7.62 11.09 -5.42
C VAL A 310 -7.83 12.56 -5.76
N TRP A 311 -6.94 13.12 -6.59
CA TRP A 311 -7.05 14.46 -7.13
C TRP A 311 -7.55 14.38 -8.57
N THR A 312 -8.64 15.10 -8.87
CA THR A 312 -9.35 14.93 -10.15
C THR A 312 -8.53 15.49 -11.32
N ARG A 313 -7.84 16.62 -11.13
CA ARG A 313 -6.89 17.19 -12.10
C ARG A 313 -5.83 16.17 -12.48
N ASP A 314 -5.12 15.65 -11.48
CA ASP A 314 -4.02 14.70 -11.63
C ASP A 314 -4.50 13.41 -12.29
N THR A 315 -5.70 12.95 -11.92
CA THR A 315 -6.36 11.81 -12.56
C THR A 315 -6.56 12.07 -14.06
N CYS A 316 -7.16 13.20 -14.45
CA CYS A 316 -7.40 13.54 -15.85
C CYS A 316 -6.09 13.64 -16.66
N ILE A 317 -5.05 14.25 -16.08
CA ILE A 317 -3.73 14.39 -16.73
C ILE A 317 -3.05 13.04 -16.92
N ALA A 318 -3.06 12.20 -15.89
CA ALA A 318 -2.33 10.93 -15.90
C ALA A 318 -3.06 9.79 -16.64
N LEU A 319 -4.40 9.87 -16.76
CA LEU A 319 -5.24 8.80 -17.32
C LEU A 319 -4.77 8.26 -18.68
N PRO A 320 -4.36 9.08 -19.66
CA PRO A 320 -3.86 8.56 -20.94
C PRO A 320 -2.64 7.65 -20.78
N GLY A 321 -1.69 8.02 -19.90
CA GLY A 321 -0.48 7.25 -19.66
C GLY A 321 -0.68 6.04 -18.74
N LEU A 322 -1.57 6.17 -17.74
CA LEU A 322 -1.86 5.10 -16.79
C LEU A 322 -2.75 4.00 -17.37
N TYR A 323 -3.58 4.32 -18.36
CA TYR A 323 -4.57 3.39 -18.91
C TYR A 323 -4.48 3.22 -20.42
N LEU A 324 -4.63 4.30 -21.19
CA LEU A 324 -4.85 4.20 -22.64
C LEU A 324 -3.63 3.65 -23.38
N THR A 325 -2.44 4.18 -23.13
CA THR A 325 -1.19 3.67 -23.74
C THR A 325 -0.87 2.22 -23.36
N ARG A 326 -1.46 1.73 -22.26
CA ARG A 326 -1.38 0.34 -21.78
C ARG A 326 -2.51 -0.55 -22.32
N GLY A 327 -3.39 -0.02 -23.16
CA GLY A 327 -4.56 -0.74 -23.70
C GLY A 327 -5.69 -0.97 -22.68
N LYS A 328 -5.63 -0.38 -21.49
CA LYS A 328 -6.62 -0.56 -20.41
C LYS A 328 -7.81 0.39 -20.58
N VAL A 329 -8.49 0.32 -21.73
CA VAL A 329 -9.58 1.24 -22.09
C VAL A 329 -10.76 1.13 -21.11
N ASP A 330 -11.14 -0.07 -20.70
CA ASP A 330 -12.25 -0.25 -19.77
C ASP A 330 -11.95 0.31 -18.38
N GLY A 331 -10.69 0.19 -17.91
CA GLY A 331 -10.21 0.83 -16.70
C GLY A 331 -10.30 2.36 -16.78
N ALA A 332 -9.90 2.96 -17.92
CA ALA A 332 -10.04 4.39 -18.15
C ALA A 332 -11.50 4.85 -18.09
N LYS A 333 -12.42 4.11 -18.72
CA LYS A 333 -13.86 4.39 -18.67
C LYS A 333 -14.40 4.30 -17.25
N ALA A 334 -13.99 3.29 -16.48
CA ALA A 334 -14.41 3.12 -15.09
C ALA A 334 -13.98 4.31 -14.22
N VAL A 335 -12.73 4.77 -14.35
CA VAL A 335 -12.23 5.95 -13.63
C VAL A 335 -12.98 7.22 -14.06
N LEU A 336 -13.18 7.43 -15.36
CA LEU A 336 -13.93 8.59 -15.85
C LEU A 336 -15.38 8.59 -15.38
N ARG A 337 -16.01 7.40 -15.29
CA ARG A 337 -17.36 7.24 -14.72
C ARG A 337 -17.40 7.70 -13.26
N THR A 338 -16.41 7.32 -12.45
CA THR A 338 -16.28 7.82 -11.06
C THR A 338 -16.15 9.34 -11.02
N LEU A 339 -15.35 9.93 -11.92
CA LEU A 339 -15.14 11.38 -11.99
C LEU A 339 -16.43 12.13 -12.38
N ILE A 340 -17.12 11.73 -13.46
CA ILE A 340 -18.35 12.41 -13.89
C ILE A 340 -19.47 12.28 -12.85
N ALA A 341 -19.57 11.13 -12.17
CA ALA A 341 -20.52 10.93 -11.08
C ALA A 341 -20.23 11.83 -9.86
N SER A 342 -19.00 12.33 -9.72
CA SER A 342 -18.61 13.24 -8.65
C SER A 342 -18.88 14.72 -8.95
N GLN A 343 -19.32 15.06 -10.16
CA GLN A 343 -19.58 16.45 -10.55
C GLN A 343 -20.65 17.10 -9.65
N GLN A 344 -20.39 18.34 -9.26
CA GLN A 344 -21.33 19.16 -8.49
C GLN A 344 -21.64 20.42 -9.30
N ALA A 345 -22.91 20.65 -9.57
CA ALA A 345 -23.38 21.73 -10.45
C ALA A 345 -22.67 21.76 -11.83
N GLY A 346 -22.28 20.59 -12.36
CA GLY A 346 -21.58 20.44 -13.64
C GLY A 346 -20.05 20.50 -13.55
N LEU A 347 -19.46 20.83 -12.40
CA LEU A 347 -18.01 20.97 -12.26
C LEU A 347 -17.41 19.80 -11.47
N LEU A 348 -16.21 19.34 -11.85
CA LEU A 348 -15.47 18.35 -11.07
C LEU A 348 -15.01 18.95 -9.74
N PRO A 349 -15.04 18.18 -8.63
CA PRO A 349 -14.43 18.62 -7.38
C PRO A 349 -12.90 18.62 -7.49
N ARG A 350 -12.20 19.34 -6.61
CA ARG A 350 -10.72 19.34 -6.59
C ARG A 350 -10.14 17.96 -6.25
N ARG A 351 -10.79 17.26 -5.32
CA ARG A 351 -10.46 15.91 -4.84
C ARG A 351 -11.74 15.12 -4.65
N LEU A 352 -11.69 13.79 -4.75
CA LEU A 352 -12.82 12.98 -4.31
C LEU A 352 -12.93 13.05 -2.78
N ALA A 353 -14.17 13.14 -2.28
CA ALA A 353 -14.40 13.22 -0.84
C ALA A 353 -13.94 11.93 -0.15
N GLU A 354 -13.13 12.11 0.89
CA GLU A 354 -12.87 11.07 1.89
C GLU A 354 -14.15 10.89 2.73
N HIS A 355 -14.36 9.71 3.30
CA HIS A 355 -15.51 9.47 4.16
C HIS A 355 -15.51 10.51 5.31
N PRO A 356 -16.67 11.05 5.73
CA PRO A 356 -16.75 12.16 6.70
C PRO A 356 -16.13 11.88 8.08
N SER A 357 -15.70 10.65 8.36
CA SER A 357 -14.96 10.24 9.57
C SER A 357 -13.48 10.65 9.55
N VAL A 358 -12.92 11.07 8.41
CA VAL A 358 -11.55 11.57 8.34
C VAL A 358 -11.53 13.03 8.77
N VAL A 359 -10.88 13.30 9.90
CA VAL A 359 -10.53 14.66 10.34
C VAL A 359 -9.77 15.33 9.20
N GLN A 360 -10.31 16.46 8.73
CA GLN A 360 -9.69 17.29 7.70
C GLN A 360 -8.20 17.47 8.00
N MET A 361 -7.34 17.37 6.97
CA MET A 361 -5.91 17.68 7.11
C MET A 361 -5.72 18.95 7.94
N PRO A 362 -4.94 18.92 9.04
CA PRO A 362 -4.65 20.12 9.80
C PRO A 362 -3.52 20.89 9.09
N SER A 363 -3.80 21.49 7.93
CA SER A 363 -2.84 22.41 7.28
C SER A 363 -3.42 23.32 6.19
N LEU A 364 -4.72 23.62 6.23
CA LEU A 364 -5.25 24.88 5.71
C LEU A 364 -6.06 25.51 6.84
N ARG A 365 -5.82 26.82 7.10
CA ARG A 365 -6.50 27.57 8.17
C ARG A 365 -7.99 27.25 8.21
N PRO A 366 -8.63 27.19 9.40
CA PRO A 366 -10.07 27.01 9.48
C PRO A 366 -10.75 28.09 8.63
N ILE A 367 -11.50 27.66 7.62
CA ILE A 367 -12.23 28.54 6.72
C ILE A 367 -13.31 29.24 7.55
N PRO A 368 -13.38 30.59 7.57
CA PRO A 368 -14.37 31.32 8.35
C PRO A 368 -15.79 30.90 7.97
N ALA A 369 -16.64 30.68 8.97
CA ALA A 369 -18.06 30.44 8.78
C ALA A 369 -18.69 31.61 7.99
N GLY A 370 -19.05 31.34 6.73
CA GLY A 370 -19.52 32.36 5.77
C GLY A 370 -18.92 32.21 4.37
N PHE A 371 -17.78 31.54 4.23
CA PHE A 371 -17.28 31.09 2.93
C PHE A 371 -17.96 29.76 2.56
N GLY A 372 -18.89 29.80 1.61
CA GLY A 372 -19.56 28.60 1.11
C GLY A 372 -18.55 27.62 0.51
N ARG A 373 -18.46 26.41 1.08
CA ARG A 373 -18.00 25.14 0.47
C ARG A 373 -17.18 25.27 -0.83
N SER A 374 -16.02 25.95 -0.81
CA SER A 374 -15.19 26.15 -2.01
C SER A 374 -14.17 25.03 -2.26
N GLU A 375 -14.21 23.95 -1.48
CA GLU A 375 -13.46 22.71 -1.76
C GLU A 375 -14.11 21.85 -2.86
N PHE A 376 -15.32 22.20 -3.31
CA PHE A 376 -16.22 21.26 -3.99
C PHE A 376 -16.27 21.37 -5.53
N SER A 377 -15.66 22.38 -6.17
CA SER A 377 -15.61 22.50 -7.63
C SER A 377 -14.31 23.15 -8.12
N SER A 378 -13.73 22.63 -9.20
CA SER A 378 -12.45 23.05 -9.77
C SER A 378 -12.56 23.21 -11.28
N VAL A 379 -12.51 24.45 -11.75
CA VAL A 379 -12.64 24.79 -13.18
C VAL A 379 -11.56 24.12 -13.99
N ASP A 380 -10.31 24.21 -13.54
CA ASP A 380 -9.18 23.64 -14.26
C ASP A 380 -9.26 22.11 -14.38
N SER A 381 -9.70 21.42 -13.34
CA SER A 381 -9.89 19.96 -13.32
C SER A 381 -11.01 19.58 -14.29
N THR A 382 -12.06 20.40 -14.34
CA THR A 382 -13.15 20.28 -15.30
C THR A 382 -12.65 20.49 -16.74
N LEU A 383 -11.74 21.44 -17.00
CA LEU A 383 -11.15 21.61 -18.33
C LEU A 383 -10.26 20.41 -18.71
N TRP A 384 -9.50 19.86 -17.76
CA TRP A 384 -8.73 18.64 -17.98
C TRP A 384 -9.59 17.41 -18.27
N LEU A 385 -10.85 17.38 -17.80
CA LEU A 385 -11.80 16.32 -18.15
C LEU A 385 -12.09 16.30 -19.66
N PHE A 386 -12.22 17.46 -20.31
CA PHE A 386 -12.41 17.52 -21.77
C PHE A 386 -11.21 16.92 -22.50
N GLU A 387 -10.00 17.11 -21.97
CA GLU A 387 -8.81 16.62 -22.62
C GLU A 387 -8.58 15.12 -22.39
N ALA A 388 -8.92 14.61 -21.21
CA ALA A 388 -9.03 13.18 -20.96
C ALA A 388 -10.11 12.52 -21.85
N ALA A 389 -11.24 13.20 -22.06
CA ALA A 389 -12.31 12.72 -22.94
C ALA A 389 -11.88 12.71 -24.42
N ARG A 390 -11.20 13.76 -24.89
CA ARG A 390 -10.62 13.81 -26.24
C ARG A 390 -9.62 12.67 -26.44
N ALA A 391 -8.77 12.40 -25.46
CA ALA A 391 -7.85 11.28 -25.49
C ALA A 391 -8.59 9.94 -25.57
N LEU A 392 -9.60 9.70 -24.73
CA LEU A 392 -10.41 8.47 -24.79
C LEU A 392 -11.12 8.30 -26.15
N LEU A 393 -11.69 9.39 -26.68
CA LEU A 393 -12.38 9.41 -27.97
C LEU A 393 -11.45 8.99 -29.11
N ALA A 394 -10.18 9.40 -29.09
CA ALA A 394 -9.21 9.00 -30.10
C ALA A 394 -8.92 7.49 -30.10
N TRP A 395 -9.15 6.80 -28.98
CA TRP A 395 -8.96 5.35 -28.85
C TRP A 395 -10.23 4.55 -29.14
N THR A 396 -11.39 5.09 -28.80
CA THR A 396 -12.67 4.36 -28.82
C THR A 396 -13.53 4.69 -30.03
N GLY A 397 -13.37 5.89 -30.61
CA GLY A 397 -14.29 6.44 -31.60
C GLY A 397 -15.57 6.98 -30.97
N SER A 398 -16.35 7.72 -31.76
CA SER A 398 -17.57 8.40 -31.31
C SER A 398 -18.77 7.48 -31.10
N ASP A 399 -18.74 6.26 -31.66
CA ASP A 399 -19.83 5.29 -31.57
C ASP A 399 -19.81 4.49 -30.26
N ASP A 400 -18.77 4.68 -29.44
CA ASP A 400 -18.66 4.04 -28.13
C ASP A 400 -19.79 4.48 -27.20
N SER A 401 -20.49 3.51 -26.60
CA SER A 401 -21.68 3.78 -25.79
C SER A 401 -21.37 4.64 -24.57
N PHE A 402 -20.26 4.40 -23.87
CA PHE A 402 -19.87 5.21 -22.72
C PHE A 402 -19.63 6.67 -23.12
N VAL A 403 -18.94 6.88 -24.26
CA VAL A 403 -18.67 8.24 -24.76
C VAL A 403 -19.98 8.96 -25.07
N ARG A 404 -20.90 8.32 -25.80
CA ARG A 404 -22.15 8.93 -26.26
C ARG A 404 -23.17 9.15 -25.13
N GLU A 405 -23.32 8.16 -24.26
CA GLU A 405 -24.46 8.08 -23.33
C GLU A 405 -24.12 8.59 -21.93
N GLU A 406 -22.85 8.58 -21.54
CA GLU A 406 -22.42 9.01 -20.19
C GLU A 406 -21.48 10.21 -20.24
N LEU A 407 -20.37 10.12 -20.97
CA LEU A 407 -19.32 11.14 -20.95
C LEU A 407 -19.75 12.43 -21.66
N TYR A 408 -20.36 12.34 -22.85
CA TYR A 408 -20.79 13.51 -23.61
C TYR A 408 -21.83 14.35 -22.85
N PRO A 409 -22.92 13.79 -22.28
CA PRO A 409 -23.84 14.56 -21.44
C PRO A 409 -23.15 15.26 -20.26
N ALA A 410 -22.20 14.59 -19.60
CA ALA A 410 -21.43 15.18 -18.50
C ALA A 410 -20.56 16.35 -18.95
N LEU A 411 -19.95 16.28 -20.14
CA LEU A 411 -19.20 17.38 -20.74
C LEU A 411 -20.09 18.55 -21.14
N VAL A 412 -21.29 18.30 -21.68
CA VAL A 412 -22.27 19.36 -21.98
C VAL A 412 -22.70 20.08 -20.71
N ALA A 413 -22.99 19.34 -19.63
CA ALA A 413 -23.30 19.92 -18.33
C ALA A 413 -22.15 20.78 -17.79
N ALA A 414 -20.91 20.31 -17.91
CA ALA A 414 -19.72 21.05 -17.53
C ALA A 414 -19.52 22.33 -18.36
N PHE A 415 -19.69 22.25 -19.68
CA PHE A 415 -19.57 23.39 -20.57
C PHE A 415 -20.58 24.48 -20.21
N ASN A 416 -21.86 24.11 -20.05
CA ASN A 416 -22.91 25.04 -19.66
C ASN A 416 -22.61 25.68 -18.29
N ALA A 417 -22.16 24.89 -17.30
CA ALA A 417 -21.81 25.39 -15.98
C ALA A 417 -20.69 26.43 -16.02
N VAL A 418 -19.67 26.22 -16.86
CA VAL A 418 -18.58 27.18 -17.07
C VAL A 418 -19.09 28.45 -17.77
N CYS A 419 -19.87 28.31 -18.85
CA CYS A 419 -20.41 29.45 -19.61
C CYS A 419 -21.37 30.32 -18.79
N GLU A 420 -22.16 29.71 -17.91
CA GLU A 420 -23.10 30.42 -17.03
C GLU A 420 -22.43 31.03 -15.79
N GLY A 421 -21.10 30.90 -15.64
CA GLY A 421 -20.38 31.47 -14.51
C GLY A 421 -20.68 30.79 -13.17
N ARG A 422 -21.16 29.54 -13.17
CA ARG A 422 -21.44 28.77 -11.94
C ARG A 422 -20.17 28.35 -11.20
N ALA A 423 -19.01 28.56 -11.80
CA ALA A 423 -17.73 28.45 -11.13
C ALA A 423 -17.54 29.64 -10.19
N ALA A 424 -17.69 29.40 -8.89
CA ALA A 424 -17.17 30.34 -7.91
C ALA A 424 -15.65 30.42 -8.09
N LEU A 425 -15.17 31.48 -8.74
CA LEU A 425 -13.77 31.90 -8.61
C LEU A 425 -13.61 32.28 -7.14
N GLY A 426 -13.10 31.37 -6.33
CA GLY A 426 -12.69 31.68 -4.96
C GLY A 426 -11.58 32.71 -5.03
N VAL A 427 -11.95 33.99 -4.95
CA VAL A 427 -11.04 35.12 -4.75
C VAL A 427 -10.91 35.36 -3.26
#